data_AF-A0A7Y0Q485-F1
#
_entry.id   AF-A0A7Y0Q485-F1
#
_cell.length_a   1.000
_cell.length_b   1.000
_cell.length_c   1.000
_cell.angle_alpha   90.00
_cell.angle_beta   90.00
_cell.angle_gamma   90.00
#
_symmetry.space_group_name_H-M   'P 1'
#
loop_
_entity.id
_entity.type
_entity.pdbx_description
1 polymer ?
#
loop_
_entity_poly.entity_id
_entity_poly.type
_entity_poly.pdbx_seq_one_letter_code
_entity_poly.pdbx_strand_id
1 'polypeptide(L)'
;MITDKLLRAADPTTAPQELARLADDPDAAVRAEVADNPATPSDVLAALAGDPFYIVRAAVAHNPSTPPATRAVLADDGAWLIRTLAQNPALTTAEILAMDQARRRD
;
A
#
# COMPACT_ATOMS: atom_id res chain seq x y z
N MET A 1 0.65 -6.33 -22.14
CA MET A 1 0.07 -4.96 -22.04
C MET A 1 -0.08 -4.62 -20.56
N ILE A 2 -0.13 -3.33 -20.19
CA ILE A 2 -0.22 -2.91 -18.77
C ILE A 2 -1.40 -3.58 -18.03
N THR A 3 -2.52 -3.76 -18.73
CA THR A 3 -3.75 -4.38 -18.20
C THR A 3 -3.54 -5.81 -17.68
N ASP A 4 -2.71 -6.62 -18.36
CA ASP A 4 -2.42 -8.00 -17.93
C ASP A 4 -1.57 -8.02 -16.65
N LYS A 5 -0.66 -7.05 -16.48
CA LYS A 5 0.13 -6.93 -15.25
C LYS A 5 -0.73 -6.53 -14.06
N LEU A 6 -1.65 -5.57 -14.26
CA LEU A 6 -2.59 -5.15 -13.21
C LEU A 6 -3.47 -6.31 -12.76
N LEU A 7 -4.00 -7.10 -13.70
CA LEU A 7 -4.82 -8.28 -13.37
C LEU A 7 -4.05 -9.30 -12.53
N ARG A 8 -2.78 -9.57 -12.87
CA ARG A 8 -1.93 -10.49 -12.09
C ARG A 8 -1.57 -9.90 -10.73
N ALA A 9 -1.25 -8.61 -10.66
CA ALA A 9 -0.92 -7.94 -9.41
C ALA A 9 -2.11 -7.95 -8.44
N ALA A 10 -3.34 -7.78 -8.95
CA ALA A 10 -4.56 -7.77 -8.15
C ALA A 10 -5.10 -9.18 -7.79
N ASP A 11 -4.68 -10.24 -8.48
CA ASP A 11 -5.16 -11.59 -8.24
C ASP A 11 -4.58 -12.15 -6.91
N PRO A 12 -5.41 -12.45 -5.90
CA PRO A 12 -4.96 -12.94 -4.60
C PRO A 12 -4.35 -14.35 -4.65
N THR A 13 -4.42 -15.03 -5.80
CA THR A 13 -3.80 -16.35 -6.03
C THR A 13 -2.46 -16.26 -6.75
N THR A 14 -2.02 -15.06 -7.15
CA THR A 14 -0.72 -14.85 -7.79
C THR A 14 0.41 -15.30 -6.87
N ALA A 15 1.33 -16.06 -7.44
CA ALA A 15 2.44 -16.61 -6.69
C ALA A 15 3.32 -15.49 -6.07
N PRO A 16 3.79 -15.66 -4.82
CA PRO A 16 4.69 -14.71 -4.14
C PRO A 16 5.87 -14.23 -4.99
N GLN A 17 6.49 -15.12 -5.76
CA GLN A 17 7.62 -14.79 -6.62
C GLN A 17 7.24 -13.88 -7.79
N GLU A 18 6.04 -14.03 -8.34
CA GLU A 18 5.55 -13.14 -9.40
C GLU A 18 5.17 -11.77 -8.83
N LEU A 19 4.57 -11.71 -7.64
CA LEU A 19 4.33 -10.45 -6.94
C LEU A 19 5.63 -9.71 -6.64
N ALA A 20 6.66 -10.42 -6.17
CA ALA A 20 8.00 -9.84 -5.98
C ALA A 20 8.59 -9.26 -7.28
N ARG A 21 8.39 -9.93 -8.42
CA ARG A 21 8.83 -9.43 -9.73
C ARG A 21 8.05 -8.20 -10.18
N LEU A 22 6.75 -8.17 -9.92
CA LEU A 22 5.86 -7.04 -10.26
C LEU A 22 6.07 -5.84 -9.32
N ALA A 23 6.63 -6.05 -8.14
CA ALA A 23 7.00 -4.98 -7.22
C ALA A 23 8.08 -4.04 -7.78
N ASP A 24 8.86 -4.47 -8.76
CA ASP A 24 9.85 -3.65 -9.46
C ASP A 24 9.33 -3.04 -10.78
N ASP A 25 8.02 -3.16 -11.06
CA ASP A 25 7.45 -2.63 -12.30
C ASP A 25 7.62 -1.09 -12.37
N PRO A 26 7.98 -0.52 -13.53
CA PRO A 26 8.11 0.94 -13.66
C PRO A 26 6.80 1.68 -13.40
N ASP A 27 5.64 1.05 -13.62
CA ASP A 27 4.34 1.65 -13.37
C ASP A 27 3.96 1.57 -11.89
N ALA A 28 3.77 2.75 -11.27
CA ALA A 28 3.37 2.84 -9.87
C ALA A 28 2.00 2.21 -9.60
N ALA A 29 1.10 2.15 -10.59
CA ALA A 29 -0.18 1.48 -10.44
C ALA A 29 0.00 -0.04 -10.27
N VAL A 30 0.92 -0.66 -11.03
CA VAL A 30 1.23 -2.09 -10.87
C VAL A 30 1.83 -2.35 -9.49
N ARG A 31 2.77 -1.51 -9.05
CA ARG A 31 3.35 -1.64 -7.70
C ARG A 31 2.33 -1.42 -6.59
N ALA A 32 1.37 -0.52 -6.78
CA ALA A 32 0.28 -0.30 -5.82
C ALA A 32 -0.65 -1.52 -5.73
N GLU A 33 -1.00 -2.15 -6.85
CA GLU A 33 -1.78 -3.40 -6.85
C GLU A 33 -1.01 -4.54 -6.16
N VAL A 34 0.31 -4.65 -6.39
CA VAL A 34 1.14 -5.59 -5.62
C VAL A 34 1.08 -5.25 -4.13
N ALA A 35 1.22 -3.98 -3.75
CA ALA A 35 1.17 -3.59 -2.34
C ALA A 35 -0.21 -3.85 -1.68
N ASP A 36 -1.32 -3.76 -2.42
CA ASP A 36 -2.68 -3.99 -1.88
C ASP A 36 -3.03 -5.49 -1.84
N ASN A 37 -2.34 -6.33 -2.63
CA ASN A 37 -2.61 -7.76 -2.69
C ASN A 37 -2.29 -8.47 -1.35
N PRO A 38 -3.25 -9.17 -0.72
CA PRO A 38 -3.04 -9.83 0.57
C PRO A 38 -2.03 -10.98 0.53
N ALA A 39 -1.76 -11.55 -0.65
CA ALA A 39 -0.75 -12.58 -0.87
C ALA A 39 0.68 -12.02 -0.99
N THR A 40 0.84 -10.69 -0.98
CA THR A 40 2.15 -10.06 -1.11
C THR A 40 3.03 -10.35 0.10
N PRO A 41 4.24 -10.89 -0.13
CA PRO A 41 5.18 -11.19 0.95
C PRO A 41 5.56 -9.97 1.79
N SER A 42 5.83 -10.21 3.07
CA SER A 42 6.15 -9.17 4.04
C SER A 42 7.43 -8.40 3.72
N ASP A 43 8.43 -9.04 3.13
CA ASP A 43 9.68 -8.43 2.67
C ASP A 43 9.46 -7.53 1.45
N VAL A 44 8.58 -7.93 0.53
CA VAL A 44 8.14 -7.09 -0.60
C VAL A 44 7.37 -5.86 -0.08
N LEU A 45 6.46 -6.04 0.87
CA LEU A 45 5.74 -4.91 1.51
C LEU A 45 6.71 -3.96 2.23
N ALA A 46 7.74 -4.49 2.89
CA ALA A 46 8.77 -3.68 3.53
C ALA A 46 9.58 -2.83 2.52
N ALA A 47 9.88 -3.38 1.34
CA ALA A 47 10.53 -2.61 0.27
C ALA A 47 9.61 -1.52 -0.29
N LEU A 48 8.35 -1.85 -0.59
CA LEU A 48 7.37 -0.92 -1.15
C LEU A 48 6.95 0.19 -0.17
N ALA A 49 7.17 0.01 1.14
CA ALA A 49 6.96 1.08 2.13
C ALA A 49 7.85 2.30 1.90
N GLY A 50 8.96 2.16 1.17
CA GLY A 50 9.84 3.25 0.76
C GLY A 50 9.54 3.83 -0.62
N ASP A 51 8.47 3.39 -1.30
CA ASP A 51 8.19 3.80 -2.68
C ASP A 51 8.01 5.31 -2.81
N PRO A 52 8.56 5.97 -3.85
CA PRO A 52 8.43 7.43 -4.02
C PRO A 52 6.97 7.89 -4.18
N PHE A 53 6.08 7.03 -4.69
CA PHE A 53 4.68 7.37 -4.92
C PHE A 53 3.82 7.05 -3.70
N TYR A 54 3.08 8.06 -3.23
CA TYR A 54 2.25 7.93 -2.04
C TYR A 54 1.16 6.86 -2.17
N ILE A 55 0.66 6.58 -3.39
CA ILE A 55 -0.38 5.57 -3.63
C ILE A 55 0.12 4.17 -3.29
N VAL A 56 1.40 3.87 -3.57
CA VAL A 56 2.02 2.58 -3.27
C VAL A 56 2.19 2.44 -1.76
N ARG A 57 2.76 3.46 -1.10
CA ARG A 57 2.93 3.46 0.35
C ARG A 57 1.60 3.40 1.11
N ALA A 58 0.54 4.03 0.60
CA ALA A 58 -0.80 3.94 1.15
C ALA A 58 -1.38 2.52 1.04
N ALA A 59 -1.18 1.85 -0.10
CA ALA A 59 -1.56 0.44 -0.28
C ALA A 59 -0.81 -0.48 0.70
N VAL A 60 0.49 -0.26 0.91
CA VAL A 60 1.25 -0.99 1.95
C VAL A 60 0.64 -0.73 3.34
N ALA A 61 0.32 0.52 3.67
CA ALA A 61 -0.27 0.85 4.96
C ALA A 61 -1.65 0.20 5.17
N HIS A 62 -2.43 0.03 4.10
CA HIS A 62 -3.76 -0.58 4.10
C HIS A 62 -3.70 -2.12 4.15
N ASN A 63 -2.64 -2.73 3.61
CA ASN A 63 -2.55 -4.19 3.50
C ASN A 63 -2.48 -4.89 4.88
N PRO A 64 -3.38 -5.85 5.17
CA PRO A 64 -3.39 -6.57 6.44
C PRO A 64 -2.15 -7.45 6.69
N SER A 65 -1.45 -7.84 5.63
CA SER A 65 -0.21 -8.63 5.69
C SER A 65 1.02 -7.76 6.01
N THR A 66 0.88 -6.44 6.10
CA THR A 66 1.99 -5.54 6.39
C THR A 66 2.51 -5.73 7.83
N PRO A 67 3.80 -6.09 7.99
CA PRO A 67 4.36 -6.37 9.31
C PRO A 67 4.32 -5.15 10.24
N PRO A 68 4.24 -5.36 11.57
CA PRO A 68 4.27 -4.27 12.55
C PRO A 68 5.48 -3.34 12.41
N ALA A 69 6.66 -3.89 12.09
CA ALA A 69 7.87 -3.08 11.90
C ALA A 69 7.73 -2.13 10.69
N THR A 70 7.19 -2.61 9.57
CA THR A 70 6.91 -1.81 8.38
C THR A 70 5.85 -0.74 8.66
N ARG A 71 4.80 -1.09 9.42
CA ARG A 71 3.77 -0.12 9.85
C ARG A 71 4.36 0.96 10.75
N ALA A 72 5.31 0.63 11.62
CA ALA A 72 6.00 1.61 12.45
C ALA A 72 6.82 2.62 11.61
N VAL A 73 7.41 2.18 10.50
CA VAL A 73 8.06 3.09 9.53
C VAL A 73 7.04 4.01 8.87
N LEU A 74 5.92 3.46 8.39
CA LEU A 74 4.86 4.24 7.74
C LEU A 74 4.13 5.22 8.69
N ALA A 75 4.18 4.97 9.99
CA ALA A 75 3.66 5.88 11.01
C ALA A 75 4.43 7.22 11.08
N ASP A 76 5.66 7.27 10.53
CA ASP A 76 6.47 8.48 10.41
C ASP A 76 6.46 9.07 8.97
N ASP A 77 5.61 8.56 8.08
CA ASP A 77 5.53 9.04 6.69
C ASP A 77 5.16 10.53 6.63
N GLY A 78 5.70 11.26 5.65
CA GLY A 78 5.39 12.69 5.45
C GLY A 78 3.90 12.94 5.16
N ALA A 79 3.22 12.02 4.47
CA ALA A 79 1.80 12.16 4.15
C ALA A 79 0.92 11.75 5.34
N TRP A 80 0.00 12.64 5.73
CA TRP A 80 -0.89 12.37 6.87
C TRP A 80 -1.72 11.11 6.70
N LEU A 81 -2.20 10.86 5.47
CA LEU A 81 -3.02 9.69 5.14
C LEU A 81 -2.27 8.38 5.43
N ILE A 82 -0.99 8.31 5.07
CA ILE A 82 -0.17 7.11 5.27
C ILE A 82 0.04 6.86 6.76
N ARG A 83 0.36 7.90 7.54
CA ARG A 83 0.47 7.79 9.01
C ARG A 83 -0.82 7.28 9.62
N THR A 84 -1.97 7.79 9.16
CA THR A 84 -3.29 7.39 9.64
C THR A 84 -3.60 5.93 9.30
N LEU A 85 -3.37 5.49 8.06
CA LEU A 85 -3.55 4.10 7.64
C LEU A 85 -2.59 3.14 8.37
N ALA A 86 -1.35 3.56 8.61
CA ALA A 86 -0.39 2.77 9.35
C ALA A 86 -0.88 2.44 10.77
N GLN A 87 -1.61 3.36 11.41
CA GLN A 87 -2.22 3.16 12.73
C GLN A 87 -3.53 2.36 12.65
N ASN A 88 -4.37 2.63 11.65
CA ASN A 88 -5.62 1.92 11.43
C ASN A 88 -5.80 1.59 9.94
N PRO A 89 -5.45 0.37 9.50
CA PRO A 89 -5.39 -0.01 8.09
C PRO A 89 -6.78 -0.32 7.54
N ALA A 90 -7.77 -0.55 8.42
CA ALA A 90 -9.14 -0.87 8.05
C ALA A 90 -10.03 0.37 7.87
N LEU A 91 -9.44 1.58 7.86
CA LEU A 91 -10.20 2.81 7.68
C LEU A 91 -10.86 2.85 6.31
N THR A 92 -12.15 3.11 6.31
CA THR A 92 -12.94 3.31 5.10
C THR A 92 -12.64 4.68 4.49
N THR A 93 -12.89 4.82 3.18
CA THR A 93 -12.81 6.11 2.49
C THR A 93 -13.66 7.19 3.17
N ALA A 94 -14.83 6.83 3.68
CA ALA A 94 -15.71 7.77 4.37
C ALA A 94 -15.07 8.32 5.67
N GLU A 95 -14.45 7.45 6.47
CA GLU A 95 -13.75 7.86 7.69
C GLU A 95 -12.54 8.74 7.35
N ILE A 96 -11.75 8.36 6.34
CA ILE A 96 -10.61 9.15 5.88
C ILE A 96 -11.04 10.55 5.43
N LEU A 97 -12.13 10.65 4.65
CA LEU A 97 -12.65 11.93 4.19
C LEU A 97 -13.17 12.79 5.35
N ALA A 98 -13.84 12.19 6.33
CA ALA A 98 -14.30 12.90 7.53
C ALA A 98 -13.11 13.47 8.33
N MET A 99 -12.04 12.70 8.48
CA MET A 99 -10.81 13.13 9.18
C MET A 99 -10.08 14.26 8.43
N ASP A 100 -9.95 14.17 7.11
CA ASP A 100 -9.34 15.22 6.28
C ASP A 100 -10.11 16.53 6.37
N GLN A 101 -11.45 16.46 6.32
CA GLN A 101 -12.32 17.63 6.46
C GLN A 101 -12.18 18.30 7.82
N ALA A 102 -12.06 17.52 8.90
CA ALA A 102 -11.82 18.05 10.24
C ALA A 102 -10.46 18.77 10.30
N ARG A 103 -9.40 18.15 9.76
CA ARG A 103 -8.03 18.67 9.79
C ARG A 103 -7.84 19.98 9.02
N ARG A 104 -8.66 20.25 8.01
CA ARG A 104 -8.61 21.50 7.20
C ARG A 104 -9.38 22.67 7.83
N ARG A 105 -10.13 22.43 8.91
CA ARG A 105 -10.94 23.45 9.60
C ARG A 105 -10.21 24.10 10.79
N ASP A 106 -9.07 23.56 11.17
CA ASP A 106 -8.16 24.08 12.21
C ASP A 106 -7.04 24.92 11.58
#